data_AF-A0A351SAU4-F1
#
_entry.id   AF-A0A351SAU4-F1
#
_cell.length_a   1.000
_cell.length_b   1.000
_cell.length_c   1.000
_cell.angle_alpha   90.00
_cell.angle_beta   90.00
_cell.angle_gamma   90.00
#
_symmetry.space_group_name_H-M   'P 1'
#
loop_
_entity.id
_entity.type
_entity.pdbx_description
1 polymer ?
#
loop_
_entity_poly.entity_id
_entity_poly.type
_entity_poly.pdbx_seq_one_letter_code
_entity_poly.pdbx_strand_id
1 'polypeptide(L)'
;GGAILSEILPAELPFEMVDKEMSKKAISNLINASYRNAGLKNTVVFVDRLLYTGFRYATKAGVSIGMNDMVIPSLKLDIVTKSEDEVKEIDD
;
A
#
# COMPACT_ATOMS: atom_id res chain seq x y z
N GLY A 1 15.42 -1.69 -2.26
CA GLY A 1 14.18 -1.29 -1.58
C GLY A 1 14.22 -1.64 -0.09
N GLY A 2 14.20 -2.94 0.25
CA GLY A 2 14.10 -3.42 1.65
C GLY A 2 15.21 -2.96 2.60
N ALA A 3 16.43 -2.70 2.09
CA ALA A 3 17.57 -2.25 2.89
C ALA A 3 17.42 -0.84 3.52
N ILE A 4 16.48 -0.02 3.05
CA ILE A 4 16.28 1.34 3.60
C ILE A 4 15.47 1.27 4.89
N LEU A 5 14.51 0.34 4.98
CA LEU A 5 13.69 0.16 6.17
C LEU A 5 14.43 -0.57 7.29
N SER A 6 15.51 -1.29 6.97
CA SER A 6 16.36 -1.91 7.99
C SER A 6 17.19 -0.93 8.80
N GLU A 7 17.48 0.27 8.27
CA GLU A 7 18.22 1.30 9.02
C GLU A 7 17.41 1.87 10.20
N ILE A 8 16.09 1.86 10.09
CA ILE A 8 15.19 2.36 11.12
C ILE A 8 14.62 1.26 12.01
N LEU A 9 14.87 -0.02 11.70
CA LEU A 9 14.34 -1.16 12.43
C LEU A 9 14.90 -1.20 13.88
N PRO A 10 14.07 -1.44 14.91
CA PRO A 10 14.53 -1.73 16.26
C PRO A 10 15.46 -2.95 16.27
N ALA A 11 16.52 -2.93 17.10
CA ALA A 11 17.50 -4.00 17.18
C ALA A 11 16.90 -5.36 17.61
N GLU A 12 15.74 -5.31 18.25
CA GLU A 12 15.01 -6.46 18.78
C GLU A 12 14.17 -7.18 17.70
N LEU A 13 14.06 -6.64 16.49
CA LEU A 13 13.29 -7.22 15.40
C LEU A 13 14.18 -7.79 14.29
N PRO A 14 13.84 -8.98 13.74
CA PRO A 14 14.61 -9.57 12.66
C PRO A 14 14.34 -8.86 11.34
N PHE A 15 15.37 -8.79 10.48
CA PHE A 15 15.31 -8.18 9.15
C PHE A 15 14.20 -8.77 8.26
N GLU A 16 13.90 -10.06 8.42
CA GLU A 16 12.83 -10.75 7.67
C GLU A 16 11.45 -10.09 7.82
N MET A 17 11.22 -9.31 8.89
CA MET A 17 9.95 -8.57 9.04
C MET A 17 9.78 -7.43 8.05
N VAL A 18 10.89 -6.88 7.53
CA VAL A 18 10.91 -5.78 6.54
C VAL A 18 11.29 -6.25 5.13
N ASP A 19 11.77 -7.49 4.97
CA ASP A 19 12.13 -8.08 3.67
C ASP A 19 10.92 -8.60 2.88
N LYS A 20 9.88 -7.76 2.78
CA LYS A 20 8.66 -8.06 2.03
C LYS A 20 7.94 -6.78 1.63
N GLU A 21 6.91 -6.91 0.81
CA GLU A 21 6.07 -5.77 0.44
C GLU A 21 5.37 -5.18 1.67
N MET A 22 5.60 -3.88 1.90
CA MET A 22 5.09 -3.15 3.05
C MET A 22 3.70 -2.56 2.77
N SER A 23 2.69 -3.42 2.75
CA SER A 23 1.28 -2.99 2.76
C SER A 23 0.88 -2.40 4.11
N LYS A 24 -0.27 -1.73 4.18
CA LYS A 24 -0.86 -1.22 5.43
C LYS A 24 -0.93 -2.29 6.53
N LYS A 25 -1.26 -3.54 6.16
CA LYS A 25 -1.34 -4.67 7.09
C LYS A 25 0.04 -5.11 7.57
N ALA A 26 1.02 -5.18 6.67
CA ALA A 26 2.40 -5.53 7.03
C ALA A 26 3.01 -4.51 8.00
N ILE A 27 2.80 -3.21 7.77
CA ILE A 27 3.25 -2.13 8.65
C ILE A 27 2.59 -2.23 10.04
N SER A 28 1.27 -2.46 10.09
CA SER A 28 0.57 -2.65 11.36
C SER A 28 1.13 -3.82 12.17
N ASN A 29 1.42 -4.94 11.51
CA ASN A 29 2.04 -6.10 12.15
C ASN A 29 3.45 -5.80 12.66
N LEU A 30 4.23 -5.01 11.92
CA LEU A 30 5.58 -4.60 12.30
C LEU A 30 5.58 -3.72 13.56
N ILE A 31 4.64 -2.77 13.66
CA ILE A 31 4.47 -1.93 14.85
C ILE A 31 4.05 -2.77 16.06
N ASN A 32 3.13 -3.72 15.87
CA ASN A 32 2.74 -4.65 16.92
C ASN A 32 3.89 -5.53 17.40
N ALA A 33 4.73 -6.02 16.49
CA ALA A 33 5.93 -6.78 16.83
C ALA A 33 6.94 -5.92 17.60
N SER A 34 7.15 -4.68 17.17
CA SER A 34 8.00 -3.70 17.89
C SER A 34 7.48 -3.47 19.31
N TYR A 35 6.16 -3.31 19.47
CA TYR A 35 5.56 -3.08 20.78
C TYR A 35 5.76 -4.27 21.72
N ARG A 36 5.65 -5.51 21.21
CA ARG A 36 5.82 -6.73 22.00
C ARG A 36 7.27 -7.04 22.37
N ASN A 37 8.21 -6.76 21.46
CA ASN A 37 9.61 -7.16 21.63
C ASN A 37 10.51 -6.03 22.15
N ALA A 38 10.33 -4.80 21.65
CA ALA A 38 11.16 -3.64 21.99
C ALA A 38 10.50 -2.69 23.02
N GLY A 39 9.21 -2.88 23.30
CA GLY A 39 8.45 -2.08 24.26
C GLY A 39 8.01 -0.70 23.76
N LEU A 40 7.33 0.06 24.62
CA LEU A 40 6.65 1.31 24.23
C LEU A 40 7.62 2.38 23.72
N LYS A 41 8.69 2.66 24.46
CA LYS A 41 9.63 3.77 24.15
C LYS A 41 10.28 3.57 22.77
N ASN A 42 10.80 2.37 22.50
CA ASN A 42 11.45 2.06 21.23
C ASN A 42 10.45 2.05 20.07
N THR A 43 9.22 1.60 20.32
CA THR A 43 8.15 1.61 19.31
C THR A 43 7.73 3.03 18.92
N VAL A 44 7.63 3.96 19.86
CA VAL A 44 7.29 5.36 19.54
C VAL A 44 8.37 6.00 18.67
N VAL A 45 9.65 5.80 19.01
CA VAL A 45 10.77 6.29 18.20
C VAL A 45 10.79 5.63 16.82
N PHE A 46 10.48 4.34 16.74
CA PHE A 46 10.41 3.61 15.48
C PHE A 46 9.31 4.14 14.56
N VAL A 47 8.09 4.32 15.09
CA VAL A 47 6.94 4.82 14.32
C VAL A 47 7.21 6.22 13.77
N ASP A 48 7.85 7.08 14.56
CA ASP A 48 8.23 8.42 14.13
C ASP A 48 9.23 8.39 12.96
N ARG A 49 10.30 7.58 13.07
CA ARG A 49 11.27 7.37 11.99
C ARG A 49 10.64 6.77 10.74
N LEU A 50 9.70 5.84 10.91
CA LEU A 50 8.94 5.22 9.82
C LEU A 50 8.11 6.27 9.07
N LEU A 51 7.45 7.18 9.80
CA LEU A 51 6.66 8.27 9.23
C LEU A 51 7.53 9.20 8.36
N TYR A 52 8.64 9.70 8.91
CA TYR A 52 9.56 10.60 8.18
C TYR A 52 10.17 9.93 6.94
N THR A 53 10.57 8.66 7.08
CA THR A 53 11.11 7.87 5.98
C THR A 53 10.05 7.68 4.90
N GLY A 54 8.84 7.27 5.28
CA GLY A 54 7.71 7.10 4.39
C GLY A 54 7.41 8.36 3.58
N PHE A 55 7.29 9.52 4.23
CA PHE A 55 7.06 10.79 3.53
C PHE A 55 8.20 11.15 2.58
N ARG A 56 9.45 11.02 3.01
CA ARG A 56 10.61 11.34 2.18
C ARG A 56 10.63 10.51 0.90
N TYR A 57 10.37 9.20 0.99
CA TYR A 57 10.35 8.32 -0.17
C TYR A 57 9.07 8.45 -1.00
N ALA A 58 7.92 8.74 -0.38
CA ALA A 58 6.69 9.04 -1.11
C ALA A 58 6.83 10.29 -1.98
N THR A 59 7.42 11.37 -1.46
CA THR A 59 7.71 12.58 -2.24
C THR A 59 8.70 12.30 -3.36
N LYS A 60 9.77 11.53 -3.09
CA LYS A 60 10.75 11.16 -4.13
C LYS A 60 10.17 10.24 -5.21
N ALA A 61 9.21 9.38 -4.86
CA ALA A 61 8.57 8.49 -5.81
C ALA A 61 7.73 9.24 -6.85
N GLY A 62 7.30 10.48 -6.55
CA GLY A 62 6.61 11.34 -7.52
C GLY A 62 5.29 10.74 -8.01
N VAL A 63 4.65 9.91 -7.18
CA VAL A 63 3.38 9.26 -7.53
C VAL A 63 2.34 10.35 -7.79
N SER A 64 1.81 10.35 -9.00
CA SER A 64 0.80 11.28 -9.52
C SER A 64 -0.36 10.47 -10.09
N ILE A 65 -1.53 11.10 -10.21
CA ILE A 65 -2.69 10.53 -10.87
C ILE A 65 -3.06 11.48 -12.01
N GLY A 66 -2.97 10.98 -13.24
CA GLY A 66 -3.39 11.66 -14.45
C GLY A 66 -4.61 10.99 -15.08
N MET A 67 -5.22 11.68 -16.05
CA MET A 67 -6.34 11.14 -16.82
C MET A 67 -5.99 9.83 -17.55
N ASN A 68 -4.72 9.65 -17.92
CA ASN A 68 -4.23 8.45 -18.60
C ASN A 68 -4.07 7.25 -17.65
N ASP A 69 -4.10 7.45 -16.33
CA ASP A 69 -4.09 6.35 -15.35
C ASP A 69 -5.49 5.72 -15.19
N MET A 70 -6.53 6.39 -15.72
CA MET A 70 -7.88 5.84 -15.80
C MET A 70 -8.04 5.00 -17.07
N VAL A 71 -7.65 3.73 -16.97
CA VAL A 71 -7.82 2.76 -18.06
C VAL A 71 -9.30 2.41 -18.22
N ILE A 72 -9.90 2.82 -19.35
CA ILE A 72 -11.24 2.36 -19.75
C ILE A 72 -11.08 0.97 -20.39
N PRO A 73 -11.69 -0.09 -19.84
CA PRO A 73 -11.62 -1.42 -20.45
C PRO A 73 -12.27 -1.42 -21.83
N SER A 74 -11.62 -2.04 -22.83
CA SER A 74 -12.17 -2.17 -24.19
C SER A 74 -13.52 -2.90 -24.21
N LEU A 75 -13.70 -3.87 -23.31
CA LEU A 75 -14.92 -4.65 -23.12
C LEU A 75 -16.13 -3.83 -22.65
N LYS A 76 -15.94 -2.57 -22.23
CA LYS A 76 -17.03 -1.73 -21.70
C LYS A 76 -18.13 -1.52 -22.74
N LEU A 77 -17.77 -1.31 -24.01
CA LEU A 77 -18.74 -1.12 -25.08
C LEU A 77 -19.58 -2.38 -25.30
N ASP A 78 -18.94 -3.55 -25.39
CA ASP A 78 -19.64 -4.82 -25.59
C ASP A 78 -20.62 -5.15 -24.46
N ILE A 79 -20.23 -4.87 -23.21
CA ILE A 79 -21.10 -5.08 -22.04
C ILE A 79 -22.31 -4.14 -22.09
N VAL A 80 -22.10 -2.85 -22.42
CA VAL A 80 -23.19 -1.87 -22.49
C VAL A 80 -24.16 -2.23 -23.62
N THR A 81 -23.67 -2.53 -24.81
CA THR A 81 -24.51 -2.90 -25.96
C THR A 81 -25.32 -4.16 -25.66
N LYS A 82 -24.71 -5.18 -25.05
CA LYS A 82 -25.44 -6.39 -24.65
C LYS A 82 -26.56 -6.09 -23.66
N SER A 83 -26.31 -5.26 -22.66
CA SER A 83 -27.34 -4.87 -21.69
C SER A 83 -28.44 -4.00 -22.31
N GLU A 84 -28.13 -3.14 -23.28
CA GLU A 84 -29.13 -2.37 -24.03
C GLU A 84 -30.03 -3.28 -24.89
N ASP A 85 -29.45 -4.30 -25.51
CA ASP A 85 -30.18 -5.28 -26.31
C ASP A 85 -31.07 -6.18 -25.44
N GLU A 86 -30.57 -6.64 -24.28
CA GLU A 86 -31.36 -7.42 -23.31
C GLU A 86 -32.57 -6.63 -22.78
N VAL A 87 -32.45 -5.31 -22.56
CA VAL A 87 -33.58 -4.47 -22.13
C VAL A 87 -34.59 -4.27 -23.26
N LYS A 88 -34.13 -4.09 -24.50
CA LYS A 88 -35.03 -3.98 -25.65
C LYS A 88 -35.87 -5.23 -25.87
N GLU A 89 -35.32 -6.43 -25.69
CA GLU A 89 -36.11 -7.67 -25.81
C GLU A 89 -37.18 -7.85 -24.72
N ILE A 90 -37.12 -7.08 -23.62
CA ILE A 90 -38.11 -7.14 -22.54
C ILE A 90 -39.21 -6.07 -22.69
N ASP A 91 -38.89 -4.93 -23.31
CA ASP A 91 -39.83 -3.83 -23.56
C ASP A 91 -40.67 -3.99 -24.85
N ASP A 92 -40.28 -4.89 -25.76
CA ASP A 92 -41.06 -5.34 -26.94
C ASP A 92 -41.91 -6.60 -26.65
#